data_AF-A0A377GK95-F1
#
_entry.id   AF-A0A377GK95-F1
#
_cell.length_a   1.000
_cell.length_b   1.000
_cell.length_c   1.000
_cell.angle_alpha   90.00
_cell.angle_beta   90.00
_cell.angle_gamma   90.00
#
_symmetry.space_group_name_H-M   'P 1'
#
loop_
_entity.id
_entity.type
_entity.pdbx_description
1 polymer ?
#
loop_
_entity_poly.entity_id
_entity_poly.type
_entity_poly.pdbx_seq_one_letter_code
_entity_poly.pdbx_strand_id
1 'polypeptide(L)'
;MRLSLLEGTNNLLIPTLLVLLAFFIPISVSIKSVLVVISLVALVLVPYYRQYLYYSFNTLWARSAIGLFLFVIIACFWSEAPFSLQYNVVDKYSKLIFLPVLAVGFIKPKTRIWVLNSYILTMLLTCVLSVLKDEQLLMFHSIDPADVFYNHIITGFMVALGVYFAAILVLRPNINKGLRVFYLIMVVLGTYQTFFLNPGRTGYIIYGVLMSLLIVQKLPLKKALIGIVVFLGAMSLAYTLSPVMQNGVRIMMDDIKLLQQHQADTSLGFRIQFHQYAQSLFEKHPLIGVGTGGFQYSFAKEQPIPAWGKKLNEPHGQYWLTLAELGSIGMVLFLFFIGTLFVTAFKLKEMKPILLGLLVSFCVLSFSDTIFCYSTIGYLLILFSALCFGELIEQHQETIVQKAEL
;
A
#
# COMPACT_ATOMS: atom_id res chain seq x y z
N MET A 1 -9.90 -4.86 43.43
CA MET A 1 -9.84 -6.34 43.53
C MET A 1 -10.69 -7.11 42.48
N ARG A 2 -11.30 -6.43 41.49
CA ARG A 2 -11.84 -7.06 40.25
C ARG A 2 -11.03 -6.71 38.98
N LEU A 3 -9.85 -6.12 39.19
CA LEU A 3 -8.95 -5.62 38.14
C LEU A 3 -7.80 -6.59 37.80
N SER A 4 -7.76 -7.78 38.41
CA SER A 4 -6.67 -8.76 38.27
C SER A 4 -7.08 -10.08 37.58
N LEU A 5 -8.22 -10.12 36.88
CA LEU A 5 -8.71 -11.36 36.23
C LEU A 5 -8.63 -11.36 34.69
N LEU A 6 -7.93 -10.39 34.10
CA LEU A 6 -7.47 -10.44 32.70
C LEU A 6 -6.00 -9.99 32.58
N GLU A 7 -5.22 -10.16 33.64
CA GLU A 7 -3.77 -10.19 33.54
C GLU A 7 -3.34 -11.45 32.77
N GLY A 8 -2.66 -11.27 31.65
CA GLY A 8 -1.47 -12.07 31.39
C GLY A 8 -1.62 -13.54 31.01
N THR A 9 -2.76 -14.04 30.54
CA THR A 9 -2.68 -15.20 29.65
C THR A 9 -2.04 -14.74 28.34
N ASN A 10 -0.99 -15.44 27.92
CA ASN A 10 -0.35 -15.37 26.61
C ASN A 10 -1.37 -15.65 25.50
N ASN A 11 -2.37 -14.77 25.32
CA ASN A 11 -3.36 -14.92 24.30
C ASN A 11 -2.72 -14.45 22.99
N LEU A 12 -1.93 -15.36 22.42
CA LEU A 12 -1.26 -15.23 21.13
C LEU A 12 -2.27 -15.20 19.99
N LEU A 13 -3.57 -15.39 20.24
CA LEU A 13 -4.62 -15.38 19.23
C LEU A 13 -4.57 -14.12 18.35
N ILE A 14 -4.64 -12.92 18.95
CA ILE A 14 -4.62 -11.66 18.19
C ILE A 14 -3.30 -11.47 17.43
N PRO A 15 -2.11 -11.59 18.07
CA PRO A 15 -0.85 -11.54 17.34
C PRO A 15 -0.77 -12.55 16.19
N THR A 16 -1.19 -13.80 16.38
CA THR A 16 -1.18 -14.84 15.35
C THR A 16 -2.12 -14.51 14.20
N LEU A 17 -3.34 -14.03 14.48
CA LEU A 17 -4.28 -13.60 13.44
C LEU A 17 -3.71 -12.44 12.61
N LEU A 18 -3.09 -11.45 13.24
CA LEU A 18 -2.46 -10.32 12.54
C LEU A 18 -1.22 -10.74 11.73
N VAL A 19 -0.45 -11.70 12.24
CA VAL A 19 0.68 -12.31 11.51
C VAL A 19 0.16 -13.05 10.27
N LEU A 20 -0.82 -13.93 10.42
CA LEU A 20 -1.44 -14.63 9.29
C LEU A 20 -2.05 -13.65 8.29
N LEU A 21 -2.68 -12.58 8.77
CA LEU A 21 -3.25 -11.56 7.91
C LEU A 21 -2.17 -10.90 7.03
N ALA A 22 -1.06 -10.45 7.62
CA ALA A 22 0.05 -9.90 6.84
C ALA A 22 0.68 -10.92 5.89
N PHE A 23 0.75 -12.19 6.28
CA PHE A 23 1.26 -13.26 5.45
C PHE A 23 0.40 -13.47 4.19
N PHE A 24 -0.93 -13.45 4.34
CA PHE A 24 -1.86 -13.80 3.28
C PHE A 24 -2.37 -12.63 2.44
N ILE A 25 -2.23 -11.36 2.88
CA ILE A 25 -2.57 -10.20 2.04
C ILE A 25 -1.91 -10.31 0.65
N PRO A 26 -0.58 -10.55 0.55
CA PRO A 26 0.11 -10.62 -0.74
C PRO A 26 -0.04 -11.95 -1.49
N ILE A 27 -0.82 -12.91 -0.96
CA ILE A 27 -0.99 -14.25 -1.55
C ILE A 27 -2.42 -14.48 -2.03
N SER A 28 -3.42 -14.15 -1.21
CA SER A 28 -4.82 -14.54 -1.48
C SER A 28 -5.82 -13.52 -0.96
N VAL A 29 -6.61 -12.95 -1.88
CA VAL A 29 -7.70 -12.02 -1.55
C VAL A 29 -8.75 -12.67 -0.64
N SER A 30 -9.10 -13.94 -0.90
CA SER A 30 -10.13 -14.66 -0.16
C SER A 30 -9.70 -14.96 1.29
N ILE A 31 -8.51 -15.53 1.47
CA ILE A 31 -7.98 -15.84 2.82
C ILE A 31 -7.78 -14.55 3.61
N LYS A 32 -7.24 -13.50 2.97
CA LYS A 32 -7.15 -12.17 3.56
C LYS A 32 -8.51 -11.71 4.09
N SER A 33 -9.56 -11.72 3.27
CA SER A 33 -10.87 -11.19 3.68
C SER A 33 -11.45 -11.94 4.89
N VAL A 34 -11.30 -13.27 4.94
CA VAL A 34 -11.69 -14.06 6.12
C VAL A 34 -10.86 -13.67 7.36
N LEU A 35 -9.53 -13.57 7.21
CA LEU A 35 -8.65 -13.21 8.32
C LEU A 35 -8.88 -11.79 8.84
N VAL A 36 -9.22 -10.84 7.96
CA VAL A 36 -9.61 -9.47 8.38
C VAL A 36 -10.83 -9.53 9.28
N VAL A 37 -11.90 -10.20 8.85
CA VAL A 37 -13.15 -10.27 9.62
C VAL A 37 -12.91 -10.93 10.97
N ILE A 38 -12.23 -12.08 11.00
CA ILE A 38 -11.91 -12.79 12.25
C ILE A 38 -11.05 -11.92 13.18
N SER A 39 -10.05 -11.20 12.63
CA SER A 39 -9.19 -10.30 13.41
C SER A 39 -10.00 -9.14 14.01
N LEU A 40 -10.87 -8.51 13.22
CA LEU A 40 -11.71 -7.40 13.69
C LEU A 40 -12.67 -7.84 14.80
N VAL A 41 -13.36 -8.97 14.60
CA VAL A 41 -14.27 -9.55 15.61
C VAL A 41 -13.50 -9.87 16.88
N ALA A 42 -12.35 -10.53 16.77
CA ALA A 42 -11.54 -10.88 17.94
C ALA A 42 -11.05 -9.63 18.71
N LEU A 43 -10.65 -8.56 18.01
CA LEU A 43 -10.22 -7.30 18.64
C LEU A 43 -11.36 -6.60 19.42
N VAL A 44 -12.59 -6.69 18.92
CA VAL A 44 -13.77 -6.13 19.60
C VAL A 44 -14.19 -6.99 20.80
N LEU A 45 -14.06 -8.32 20.71
CA LEU A 45 -14.48 -9.23 21.77
C LEU A 45 -13.49 -9.30 22.95
N VAL A 46 -12.19 -9.17 22.71
CA VAL A 46 -11.16 -9.27 23.75
C VAL A 46 -11.15 -7.97 24.60
N PRO A 47 -11.48 -8.02 25.91
CA PRO A 47 -11.67 -6.80 26.72
C PRO A 47 -10.43 -5.91 26.81
N TYR A 48 -9.23 -6.51 26.85
CA TYR A 48 -7.95 -5.80 26.90
C TYR A 48 -7.75 -4.86 25.70
N TYR A 49 -8.18 -5.27 24.51
CA TYR A 49 -8.11 -4.44 23.30
C TYR A 49 -9.31 -3.50 23.21
N ARG A 50 -10.52 -4.01 23.49
CA ARG A 50 -11.78 -3.25 23.41
C ARG A 50 -11.73 -1.90 24.14
N GLN A 51 -11.08 -1.83 25.32
CA GLN A 51 -10.99 -0.59 26.10
C GLN A 51 -10.26 0.57 25.37
N TYR A 52 -9.38 0.27 24.40
CA TYR A 52 -8.64 1.28 23.64
C TYR A 52 -9.32 1.70 22.33
N LEU A 53 -10.43 1.03 21.94
CA LEU A 53 -11.17 1.39 20.73
C LEU A 53 -11.68 2.83 20.79
N TYR A 54 -12.25 3.25 21.93
CA TYR A 54 -12.76 4.61 22.08
C TYR A 54 -11.66 5.67 21.84
N TYR A 55 -10.47 5.45 22.38
CA TYR A 55 -9.31 6.32 22.12
C TYR A 55 -8.96 6.32 20.63
N SER A 56 -8.83 5.13 20.03
CA SER A 56 -8.47 4.94 18.63
C SER A 56 -9.43 5.66 17.66
N PHE A 57 -10.74 5.51 17.85
CA PHE A 57 -11.77 6.16 17.03
C PHE A 57 -11.83 7.69 17.20
N ASN A 58 -11.33 8.22 18.32
CA ASN A 58 -11.31 9.66 18.58
C ASN A 58 -10.07 10.38 18.04
N THR A 59 -9.14 9.65 17.43
CA THR A 59 -7.98 10.24 16.78
C THR A 59 -8.35 10.94 15.46
N LEU A 60 -7.53 11.92 15.06
CA LEU A 60 -7.75 12.66 13.82
C LEU A 60 -7.70 11.76 12.58
N TRP A 61 -6.76 10.81 12.54
CA TRP A 61 -6.59 9.89 11.42
C TRP A 61 -7.79 8.93 11.28
N ALA A 62 -8.40 8.49 12.39
CA ALA A 62 -9.60 7.66 12.35
C ALA A 62 -10.80 8.46 11.85
N ARG A 63 -11.00 9.68 12.37
CA ARG A 63 -12.10 10.55 11.96
C ARG A 63 -12.00 10.96 10.49
N SER A 64 -10.80 11.23 9.98
CA SER A 64 -10.60 11.53 8.55
C SER A 64 -10.87 10.31 7.66
N ALA A 65 -10.48 9.10 8.10
CA ALA A 65 -10.76 7.86 7.36
C ALA A 65 -12.27 7.60 7.27
N ILE A 66 -12.98 7.75 8.40
CA ILE A 66 -14.44 7.60 8.47
C ILE A 66 -15.12 8.70 7.66
N GLY A 67 -14.69 9.96 7.75
CA GLY A 67 -15.25 11.07 6.98
C GLY A 67 -15.16 10.84 5.47
N LEU A 68 -13.99 10.38 4.98
CA LEU A 68 -13.83 9.99 3.58
C LEU A 68 -14.75 8.83 3.19
N PHE A 69 -14.85 7.79 4.02
CA PHE A 69 -15.74 6.66 3.75
C PHE A 69 -17.22 7.05 3.72
N LEU A 70 -17.66 7.88 4.66
CA LEU A 70 -19.03 8.39 4.69
C LEU A 70 -19.33 9.24 3.45
N PHE A 71 -18.36 10.05 2.98
CA PHE A 71 -18.53 10.82 1.76
C PHE A 71 -18.69 9.92 0.52
N VAL A 72 -17.97 8.79 0.45
CA VAL A 72 -18.17 7.79 -0.61
C VAL A 72 -19.57 7.17 -0.55
N ILE A 73 -20.12 6.91 0.65
CA ILE A 73 -21.51 6.45 0.76
C ILE A 73 -22.50 7.54 0.31
N ILE A 74 -22.27 8.78 0.73
CA ILE A 74 -23.12 9.92 0.38
C ILE A 74 -23.09 10.15 -1.14
N ALA A 75 -21.95 9.94 -1.79
CA ALA A 75 -21.80 10.04 -3.24
C ALA A 75 -22.53 8.96 -4.05
N CYS A 76 -23.10 7.93 -3.42
CA CYS A 76 -24.04 7.03 -4.08
C CYS A 76 -25.39 7.70 -4.40
N PHE A 77 -25.81 8.73 -3.65
CA PHE A 77 -27.14 9.33 -3.80
C PHE A 77 -27.34 10.10 -5.11
N TRP A 78 -26.28 10.65 -5.69
CA TRP A 78 -26.34 11.34 -6.98
C TRP A 78 -25.66 10.58 -8.12
N SER A 79 -25.17 9.37 -7.86
CA SER A 79 -24.52 8.54 -8.88
C SER A 79 -25.55 7.92 -9.83
N GLU A 80 -25.36 8.09 -11.13
CA GLU A 80 -26.15 7.39 -12.17
C GLU A 80 -25.75 5.90 -12.29
N ALA A 81 -24.68 5.47 -11.63
CA ALA A 81 -24.18 4.11 -11.73
C ALA A 81 -25.15 3.11 -11.08
N PRO A 82 -25.33 1.90 -11.65
CA PRO A 82 -26.11 0.85 -11.01
C PRO A 82 -25.52 0.45 -9.66
N PHE A 83 -26.37 -0.05 -8.76
CA PHE A 83 -25.99 -0.44 -7.40
C PHE A 83 -24.77 -1.37 -7.33
N SER A 84 -24.60 -2.28 -8.30
CA SER A 84 -23.44 -3.17 -8.35
C SER A 84 -22.11 -2.42 -8.48
N LEU A 85 -22.06 -1.36 -9.30
CA LEU A 85 -20.86 -0.53 -9.47
C LEU A 85 -20.64 0.37 -8.25
N GLN A 86 -21.70 0.95 -7.70
CA GLN A 86 -21.63 1.73 -6.47
C GLN A 86 -21.08 0.88 -5.31
N TYR A 87 -21.66 -0.32 -5.10
CA TYR A 87 -21.24 -1.26 -4.07
C TYR A 87 -19.77 -1.67 -4.23
N ASN A 88 -19.30 -1.92 -5.45
CA ASN A 88 -17.90 -2.25 -5.70
C ASN A 88 -16.93 -1.15 -5.25
N VAL A 89 -17.30 0.13 -5.38
CA VAL A 89 -16.47 1.23 -4.89
C VAL A 89 -16.60 1.37 -3.37
N VAL A 90 -17.82 1.29 -2.82
CA VAL A 90 -18.04 1.32 -1.37
C VAL A 90 -17.26 0.21 -0.66
N ASP A 91 -17.29 -1.02 -1.18
CA ASP A 91 -16.54 -2.16 -0.65
C ASP A 91 -15.02 -1.88 -0.63
N LYS A 92 -14.49 -1.28 -1.71
CA LYS A 92 -13.08 -0.89 -1.77
C LYS A 92 -12.72 0.15 -0.72
N TYR A 93 -13.60 1.10 -0.39
CA TYR A 93 -13.34 2.14 0.62
C TYR A 93 -13.68 1.69 2.06
N SER A 94 -14.46 0.61 2.23
CA SER A 94 -14.88 0.09 3.56
C SER A 94 -13.71 -0.19 4.52
N LYS A 95 -12.55 -0.55 3.96
CA LYS A 95 -11.31 -0.78 4.72
C LYS A 95 -10.82 0.40 5.53
N LEU A 96 -11.26 1.63 5.24
CA LEU A 96 -10.97 2.82 6.04
C LEU A 96 -11.45 2.67 7.49
N ILE A 97 -12.59 2.01 7.69
CA ILE A 97 -13.15 1.76 9.03
C ILE A 97 -12.28 0.76 9.82
N PHE A 98 -11.54 -0.11 9.13
CA PHE A 98 -10.72 -1.13 9.77
C PHE A 98 -9.47 -0.53 10.43
N LEU A 99 -9.02 0.66 9.99
CA LEU A 99 -7.83 1.33 10.51
C LEU A 99 -7.85 1.50 12.04
N PRO A 100 -8.86 2.17 12.66
CA PRO A 100 -8.91 2.34 14.11
C PRO A 100 -9.06 1.04 14.88
N VAL A 101 -9.76 0.06 14.33
CA VAL A 101 -9.95 -1.24 14.99
C VAL A 101 -8.63 -2.01 14.99
N LEU A 102 -7.97 -2.13 13.83
CA LEU A 102 -6.69 -2.84 13.70
C LEU A 102 -5.58 -2.20 14.52
N ALA A 103 -5.53 -0.86 14.63
CA ALA A 103 -4.48 -0.14 15.35
C ALA A 103 -4.33 -0.61 16.81
N VAL A 104 -5.45 -0.92 17.45
CA VAL A 104 -5.48 -1.43 18.82
C VAL A 104 -4.81 -2.82 18.94
N GLY A 105 -4.83 -3.64 17.88
CA GLY A 105 -4.13 -4.93 17.87
C GLY A 105 -2.60 -4.83 17.92
N PHE A 106 -2.05 -3.64 17.68
CA PHE A 106 -0.62 -3.38 17.58
C PHE A 106 -0.02 -2.64 18.77
N ILE A 107 -0.76 -2.55 19.90
CA ILE A 107 -0.27 -1.96 21.16
C ILE A 107 1.04 -2.63 21.62
N LYS A 108 1.19 -3.94 21.40
CA LYS A 108 2.39 -4.68 21.83
C LYS A 108 3.53 -4.54 20.81
N PRO A 109 4.74 -4.09 21.20
CA PRO A 109 5.91 -4.02 20.33
C PRO A 109 6.23 -5.29 19.57
N LYS A 110 6.15 -6.43 20.27
CA LYS A 110 6.45 -7.75 19.70
C LYS A 110 5.55 -8.09 18.52
N THR A 111 4.25 -7.79 18.62
CA THR A 111 3.28 -8.03 17.54
C THR A 111 3.63 -7.23 16.29
N ARG A 112 4.06 -5.96 16.44
CA ARG A 112 4.48 -5.13 15.31
C ARG A 112 5.66 -5.77 14.56
N ILE A 113 6.67 -6.24 15.29
CA ILE A 113 7.84 -6.90 14.69
C ILE A 113 7.47 -8.25 14.05
N TRP A 114 6.61 -9.04 14.68
CA TRP A 114 6.16 -10.31 14.10
C TRP A 114 5.41 -10.12 12.78
N VAL A 115 4.54 -9.12 12.70
CA VAL A 115 3.80 -8.79 11.48
C VAL A 115 4.72 -8.27 10.36
N LEU A 116 5.70 -7.44 10.69
CA LEU A 116 6.73 -7.02 9.72
C LEU A 116 7.55 -8.21 9.21
N ASN A 117 7.98 -9.12 10.10
CA ASN A 117 8.71 -10.32 9.73
C ASN A 117 7.88 -11.25 8.84
N SER A 118 6.58 -11.37 9.14
CA SER A 118 5.65 -12.18 8.35
C SER A 118 5.48 -11.63 6.93
N TYR A 119 5.31 -10.32 6.79
CA TYR A 119 5.28 -9.69 5.47
C TYR A 119 6.58 -9.89 4.69
N ILE A 120 7.73 -9.68 5.34
CA ILE A 120 9.05 -9.90 4.73
C ILE A 120 9.20 -11.36 4.29
N LEU A 121 8.73 -12.31 5.09
CA LEU A 121 8.75 -13.73 4.75
C LEU A 121 7.91 -14.01 3.50
N THR A 122 6.69 -13.48 3.42
CA THR A 122 5.86 -13.63 2.21
C THR A 122 6.50 -13.01 0.98
N MET A 123 7.13 -11.83 1.11
CA MET A 123 7.84 -11.19 0.00
C MET A 123 9.06 -11.99 -0.43
N LEU A 124 9.79 -12.57 0.52
CA LEU A 124 10.90 -13.46 0.24
C LEU A 124 10.42 -14.72 -0.51
N LEU A 125 9.33 -15.33 -0.06
CA LEU A 125 8.70 -16.46 -0.77
C LEU A 125 8.29 -16.08 -2.19
N THR A 126 7.71 -14.88 -2.38
CA THR A 126 7.35 -14.37 -3.71
C THR A 126 8.57 -14.20 -4.60
N CYS A 127 9.70 -13.71 -4.06
CA CYS A 127 10.95 -13.60 -4.81
C CYS A 127 11.51 -14.97 -5.20
N VAL A 128 11.50 -15.95 -4.29
CA VAL A 128 11.94 -17.33 -4.58
C VAL A 128 11.07 -17.95 -5.68
N LEU A 129 9.74 -17.80 -5.59
CA LEU A 129 8.82 -18.30 -6.62
C LEU A 129 9.04 -17.59 -7.97
N SER A 130 9.36 -16.29 -7.97
CA SER A 130 9.69 -15.56 -9.20
C SER A 130 10.95 -16.13 -9.87
N VAL A 131 11.99 -16.45 -9.10
CA VAL A 131 13.23 -17.07 -9.61
C VAL A 131 12.95 -18.47 -10.15
N LEU A 132 12.20 -19.30 -9.42
CA LEU A 132 11.86 -20.66 -9.86
C LEU A 132 11.01 -20.66 -11.15
N LYS A 133 10.17 -19.63 -11.32
CA LYS A 133 9.37 -19.45 -12.53
C LYS A 133 10.23 -19.04 -13.73
N ASP A 134 11.21 -18.17 -13.53
CA ASP A 134 12.17 -17.75 -14.56
C ASP A 134 13.01 -18.92 -15.09
N GLU A 135 13.46 -19.80 -14.18
CA GLU A 135 14.19 -21.04 -14.50
C GLU A 135 13.30 -22.15 -15.11
N GLN A 136 12.03 -21.87 -15.43
CA GLN A 136 11.05 -22.81 -15.98
C GLN A 136 10.79 -24.05 -15.10
N LEU A 137 11.15 -24.01 -13.82
CA LEU A 137 10.92 -25.10 -12.87
C LEU A 137 9.46 -25.19 -12.40
N LEU A 138 8.68 -24.12 -12.59
CA LEU A 138 7.26 -24.04 -12.24
C LEU A 138 6.44 -23.53 -13.43
N MET A 139 5.50 -24.35 -13.90
CA MET A 139 4.54 -23.94 -14.94
C MET A 139 3.36 -23.18 -14.31
N PHE A 140 3.45 -21.84 -14.30
CA PHE A 140 2.32 -20.97 -14.03
C PHE A 140 1.62 -20.54 -15.32
N HIS A 141 0.39 -20.03 -15.20
CA HIS A 141 -0.43 -19.64 -16.35
C HIS A 141 0.14 -18.45 -17.14
N SER A 142 0.91 -17.57 -16.49
CA SER A 142 1.56 -16.41 -17.13
C SER A 142 3.05 -16.64 -17.35
N ILE A 143 3.59 -16.07 -18.44
CA ILE A 143 5.02 -16.16 -18.78
C ILE A 143 5.85 -15.16 -17.95
N ASP A 144 5.26 -14.05 -17.50
CA ASP A 144 5.93 -12.99 -16.73
C ASP A 144 6.43 -13.51 -15.36
N PRO A 145 7.75 -13.58 -15.11
CA PRO A 145 8.29 -14.11 -13.85
C PRO A 145 7.81 -13.36 -12.59
N ALA A 146 7.42 -12.09 -12.71
CA ALA A 146 6.92 -11.28 -11.59
C ALA A 146 5.42 -11.46 -11.32
N ASP A 147 4.69 -12.11 -12.22
CA ASP A 147 3.28 -12.44 -12.04
C ASP A 147 3.13 -13.80 -11.34
N VAL A 148 3.40 -13.82 -10.04
CA VAL A 148 3.28 -15.02 -9.19
C VAL A 148 1.88 -15.13 -8.61
N PHE A 149 1.53 -14.18 -7.72
CA PHE A 149 0.21 -14.09 -7.09
C PHE A 149 -0.61 -12.91 -7.61
N TYR A 150 0.07 -11.86 -8.06
CA TYR A 150 -0.50 -10.64 -8.62
C TYR A 150 0.40 -10.15 -9.76
N ASN A 151 -0.14 -9.27 -10.59
CA ASN A 151 0.58 -8.68 -11.71
C ASN A 151 1.90 -7.99 -11.28
N HIS A 152 2.79 -7.79 -12.25
CA HIS A 152 4.13 -7.22 -12.04
C HIS A 152 4.12 -5.83 -11.36
N ILE A 153 3.05 -5.03 -11.52
CA ILE A 153 2.93 -3.72 -10.87
C ILE A 153 2.75 -3.89 -9.36
N ILE A 154 1.77 -4.71 -8.96
CA ILE A 154 1.48 -4.97 -7.54
C ILE A 154 2.65 -5.71 -6.90
N THR A 155 3.19 -6.74 -7.56
CA THR A 155 4.36 -7.48 -7.07
C THR A 155 5.58 -6.58 -6.90
N GLY A 156 5.87 -5.72 -7.89
CA GLY A 156 7.00 -4.79 -7.82
C GLY A 156 6.89 -3.81 -6.65
N PHE A 157 5.70 -3.25 -6.42
CA PHE A 157 5.45 -2.38 -5.27
C PHE A 157 5.65 -3.12 -3.94
N MET A 158 5.07 -4.32 -3.80
CA MET A 158 5.13 -5.08 -2.54
C MET A 158 6.56 -5.55 -2.23
N VAL A 159 7.29 -6.04 -3.23
CA VAL A 159 8.70 -6.44 -3.07
C VAL A 159 9.58 -5.25 -2.70
N ALA A 160 9.43 -4.10 -3.37
CA ALA A 160 10.18 -2.88 -3.04
C ALA A 160 9.91 -2.42 -1.59
N LEU A 161 8.65 -2.48 -1.14
CA LEU A 161 8.29 -2.20 0.26
C LEU A 161 8.90 -3.23 1.22
N GLY A 162 8.93 -4.51 0.85
CA GLY A 162 9.54 -5.60 1.62
C GLY A 162 11.06 -5.42 1.78
N VAL A 163 11.77 -5.06 0.71
CA VAL A 163 13.18 -4.69 0.75
C VAL A 163 13.40 -3.52 1.69
N TYR A 164 12.58 -2.47 1.57
CA TYR A 164 12.67 -1.29 2.43
C TYR A 164 12.48 -1.62 3.92
N PHE A 165 11.48 -2.43 4.27
CA PHE A 165 11.28 -2.86 5.66
C PHE A 165 12.42 -3.73 6.17
N ALA A 166 12.89 -4.69 5.37
CA ALA A 166 14.06 -5.50 5.71
C ALA A 166 15.32 -4.65 5.92
N ALA A 167 15.55 -3.65 5.06
CA ALA A 167 16.67 -2.74 5.15
C ALA A 167 16.58 -1.80 6.38
N ILE A 168 15.39 -1.40 6.82
CA ILE A 168 15.23 -0.69 8.10
C ILE A 168 15.57 -1.62 9.27
N LEU A 169 15.06 -2.85 9.26
CA LEU A 169 15.18 -3.79 10.38
C LEU A 169 16.60 -4.34 10.53
N VAL A 170 17.32 -4.57 9.43
CA VAL A 170 18.71 -5.06 9.45
C VAL A 170 19.67 -4.05 10.12
N LEU A 171 19.35 -2.75 10.01
CA LEU A 171 20.12 -1.65 10.59
C LEU A 171 19.80 -1.42 12.08
N ARG A 172 18.86 -2.16 12.68
CA ARG A 172 18.59 -2.02 14.12
C ARG A 172 19.77 -2.56 14.95
N PRO A 173 20.14 -1.88 16.05
CA PRO A 173 21.11 -2.41 16.98
C PRO A 173 20.56 -3.68 17.67
N ASN A 174 21.46 -4.56 18.12
CA ASN A 174 21.14 -5.73 18.95
C ASN A 174 20.17 -6.76 18.33
N ILE A 175 20.12 -6.87 17.00
CA ILE A 175 19.35 -7.93 16.34
C ILE A 175 20.10 -9.27 16.35
N ASN A 176 19.34 -10.36 16.48
CA ASN A 176 19.87 -11.73 16.36
C ASN A 176 20.55 -11.92 14.98
N LYS A 177 21.71 -12.59 14.95
CA LYS A 177 22.44 -12.94 13.73
C LYS A 177 21.56 -13.65 12.70
N GLY A 178 20.70 -14.58 13.14
CA GLY A 178 19.78 -15.29 12.23
C GLY A 178 18.77 -14.37 11.55
N LEU A 179 18.16 -13.45 12.30
CA LEU A 179 17.25 -12.44 11.73
C LEU A 179 17.97 -11.45 10.82
N ARG A 180 19.22 -11.08 11.16
CA ARG A 180 20.05 -10.22 10.31
C ARG A 180 20.29 -10.86 8.94
N VAL A 181 20.63 -12.15 8.92
CA VAL A 181 20.80 -12.91 7.67
C VAL A 181 19.49 -12.98 6.89
N PHE A 182 18.37 -13.28 7.56
CA PHE A 182 17.04 -13.28 6.93
C PHE A 182 16.71 -11.94 6.23
N TYR A 183 16.94 -10.80 6.90
CA TYR A 183 16.72 -9.50 6.28
C TYR A 183 17.68 -9.21 5.12
N LEU A 184 18.96 -9.60 5.24
CA LEU A 184 19.92 -9.45 4.14
C LEU A 184 19.54 -10.27 2.92
N ILE A 185 19.06 -11.51 3.11
CA ILE A 185 18.56 -12.35 2.02
C ILE A 185 17.37 -11.67 1.34
N MET A 186 16.42 -11.12 2.09
CA MET A 186 15.32 -10.35 1.51
C MET A 186 15.82 -9.16 0.69
N VAL A 187 16.80 -8.40 1.21
CA VAL A 187 17.34 -7.25 0.49
C VAL A 187 17.99 -7.70 -0.83
N VAL A 188 18.82 -8.74 -0.81
CA VAL A 188 19.52 -9.23 -2.00
C VAL A 188 18.52 -9.81 -3.02
N LEU A 189 17.67 -10.76 -2.61
CA LEU A 189 16.73 -11.42 -3.52
C LEU A 189 15.63 -10.47 -4.01
N GLY A 190 15.13 -9.57 -3.15
CA GLY A 190 14.15 -8.57 -3.56
C GLY A 190 14.71 -7.54 -4.53
N THR A 191 15.99 -7.15 -4.37
CA THR A 191 16.68 -6.29 -5.34
C THR A 191 16.87 -7.01 -6.67
N TYR A 192 17.28 -8.29 -6.63
CA TYR A 192 17.41 -9.12 -7.82
C TYR A 192 16.08 -9.26 -8.57
N GLN A 193 15.00 -9.61 -7.85
CA GLN A 193 13.66 -9.68 -8.44
C GLN A 193 13.31 -8.36 -9.12
N THR A 194 13.48 -7.23 -8.42
CA THR A 194 13.01 -5.92 -8.90
C THR A 194 13.72 -5.48 -10.17
N PHE A 195 15.02 -5.75 -10.29
CA PHE A 195 15.82 -5.27 -11.43
C PHE A 195 15.98 -6.29 -12.54
N PHE A 196 15.97 -7.59 -12.26
CA PHE A 196 16.31 -8.62 -13.25
C PHE A 196 15.12 -9.48 -13.67
N LEU A 197 14.06 -9.58 -12.85
CA LEU A 197 12.91 -10.43 -13.14
C LEU A 197 11.64 -9.64 -13.43
N ASN A 198 11.50 -8.44 -12.86
CA ASN A 198 10.25 -7.69 -12.94
C ASN A 198 10.22 -6.74 -14.16
N PRO A 199 9.35 -6.99 -15.17
CA PRO A 199 9.20 -6.07 -16.30
C PRO A 199 8.46 -4.78 -15.92
N GLY A 200 7.83 -4.75 -14.74
CA GLY A 200 7.05 -3.63 -14.24
C GLY A 200 7.89 -2.40 -13.93
N ARG A 201 7.76 -1.38 -14.78
CA ARG A 201 8.51 -0.11 -14.67
C ARG A 201 8.38 0.57 -13.32
N THR A 202 7.19 0.49 -12.77
CA THR A 202 6.85 1.10 -11.50
C THR A 202 7.61 0.48 -10.33
N GLY A 203 8.00 -0.80 -10.42
CA GLY A 203 8.76 -1.49 -9.38
C GLY A 203 10.11 -0.83 -9.10
N TYR A 204 10.92 -0.60 -10.14
CA TYR A 204 12.23 0.04 -9.95
C TYR A 204 12.15 1.53 -9.59
N ILE A 205 11.09 2.24 -10.00
CA ILE A 205 10.85 3.64 -9.57
C ILE A 205 10.57 3.68 -8.06
N ILE A 206 9.64 2.85 -7.58
CA ILE A 206 9.29 2.78 -6.16
C ILE A 206 10.47 2.30 -5.32
N TYR A 207 11.23 1.30 -5.81
CA TYR A 207 12.47 0.88 -5.18
C TYR A 207 13.47 2.04 -5.04
N GLY A 208 13.68 2.79 -6.13
CA GLY A 208 14.56 3.97 -6.14
C GLY A 208 14.17 5.03 -5.12
N VAL A 209 12.87 5.35 -5.05
CA VAL A 209 12.32 6.30 -4.08
C VAL A 209 12.52 5.80 -2.64
N LEU A 210 12.21 4.53 -2.36
CA LEU A 210 12.31 3.94 -1.03
C LEU A 210 13.76 3.84 -0.55
N MET A 211 14.70 3.42 -1.41
CA MET A 211 16.11 3.35 -1.05
C MET A 211 16.72 4.74 -0.86
N SER A 212 16.37 5.71 -1.70
CA SER A 212 16.78 7.10 -1.52
C SER A 212 16.26 7.66 -0.19
N LEU A 213 15.00 7.38 0.15
CA LEU A 213 14.41 7.75 1.42
C LEU A 213 15.15 7.08 2.60
N LEU A 214 15.51 5.79 2.48
CA LEU A 214 16.28 5.07 3.50
C LEU A 214 17.63 5.74 3.75
N ILE A 215 18.36 6.09 2.69
CA ILE A 215 19.66 6.76 2.75
C ILE A 215 19.53 8.09 3.51
N VAL A 216 18.54 8.91 3.15
CA VAL A 216 18.27 10.20 3.82
C VAL A 216 17.84 10.02 5.28
N GLN A 217 17.09 8.97 5.60
CA GLN A 217 16.64 8.71 6.97
C GLN A 217 17.74 8.20 7.90
N LYS A 218 18.75 7.51 7.37
CA LYS A 218 19.77 6.81 8.18
C LYS A 218 21.13 7.49 8.19
N LEU A 219 21.44 8.31 7.20
CA LEU A 219 22.71 9.03 7.11
C LEU A 219 22.52 10.52 7.41
N PRO A 220 23.53 11.19 8.01
CA PRO A 220 23.52 12.65 8.11
C PRO A 220 23.56 13.26 6.71
N LEU A 221 22.97 14.45 6.53
CA LEU A 221 22.74 15.09 5.21
C LEU A 221 23.95 15.05 4.25
N LYS A 222 25.16 15.36 4.76
CA LYS A 222 26.40 15.32 3.96
C LYS A 222 26.72 13.92 3.42
N LYS A 223 26.55 12.88 4.26
CA LYS A 223 26.78 11.48 3.85
C LYS A 223 25.61 10.94 3.02
N ALA A 224 24.40 11.43 3.25
CA ALA A 224 23.24 11.08 2.45
C ALA A 224 23.41 11.51 0.99
N LEU A 225 23.96 12.71 0.74
CA LEU A 225 24.25 13.16 -0.63
C LEU A 225 25.21 12.21 -1.36
N ILE A 226 26.31 11.84 -0.71
CA ILE A 226 27.27 10.85 -1.25
C ILE A 226 26.59 9.49 -1.45
N GLY A 227 25.78 9.05 -0.48
CA GLY A 227 25.02 7.81 -0.57
C GLY A 227 24.05 7.79 -1.75
N ILE A 228 23.36 8.90 -2.03
CA ILE A 228 22.48 9.03 -3.20
C ILE A 228 23.28 8.94 -4.50
N VAL A 229 24.44 9.60 -4.60
CA VAL A 229 25.30 9.52 -5.80
C VAL A 229 25.78 8.08 -6.03
N VAL A 230 26.24 7.40 -4.97
CA VAL A 230 26.66 5.99 -5.05
C VAL A 230 25.48 5.09 -5.44
N PHE A 231 24.30 5.34 -4.87
CA PHE A 231 23.08 4.59 -5.19
C PHE A 231 22.66 4.78 -6.65
N LEU A 232 22.69 6.02 -7.16
CA LEU A 232 22.40 6.30 -8.56
C LEU A 232 23.42 5.60 -9.48
N GLY A 233 24.71 5.61 -9.13
CA GLY A 233 25.73 4.85 -9.85
C GLY A 233 25.46 3.34 -9.87
N ALA A 234 25.00 2.78 -8.74
CA ALA A 234 24.59 1.38 -8.66
C ALA A 234 23.35 1.09 -9.51
N MET A 235 22.36 1.99 -9.56
CA MET A 235 21.21 1.86 -10.46
C MET A 235 21.62 1.94 -11.93
N SER A 236 22.55 2.83 -12.30
CA SER A 236 23.09 2.90 -13.66
C SER A 236 23.81 1.62 -14.05
N LEU A 237 24.62 1.05 -13.14
CA LEU A 237 25.26 -0.25 -13.36
C LEU A 237 24.22 -1.35 -13.53
N ALA A 238 23.21 -1.42 -12.65
CA ALA A 238 22.12 -2.40 -12.75
C ALA A 238 21.38 -2.29 -14.09
N TYR A 239 21.14 -1.08 -14.59
CA TYR A 239 20.56 -0.86 -15.92
C TYR A 239 21.43 -1.44 -17.04
N THR A 240 22.76 -1.28 -16.98
CA THR A 240 23.65 -1.87 -18.01
C THR A 240 23.69 -3.39 -17.96
N LEU A 241 23.45 -3.98 -16.79
CA LEU A 241 23.48 -5.43 -16.58
C LEU A 241 22.13 -6.12 -16.77
N SER A 242 21.00 -5.40 -16.67
CA SER A 242 19.65 -5.96 -16.75
C SER A 242 19.01 -5.75 -18.12
N PRO A 243 18.82 -6.82 -18.92
CA PRO A 243 18.05 -6.75 -20.17
C PRO A 243 16.59 -6.33 -19.93
N VAL A 244 16.01 -6.71 -18.79
CA VAL A 244 14.62 -6.38 -18.44
C VAL A 244 14.44 -4.87 -18.27
N MET A 245 15.35 -4.21 -17.54
CA MET A 245 15.32 -2.74 -17.41
C MET A 245 15.54 -2.04 -18.74
N GLN A 246 16.51 -2.51 -19.55
CA GLN A 246 16.77 -1.96 -20.88
C GLN A 246 15.56 -2.06 -21.79
N ASN A 247 14.89 -3.21 -21.79
CA ASN A 247 13.68 -3.43 -22.58
C ASN A 247 12.54 -2.52 -22.11
N GLY A 248 12.34 -2.38 -20.79
CA GLY A 248 11.33 -1.48 -20.23
C GLY A 248 11.53 -0.02 -20.62
N VAL A 249 12.78 0.46 -20.63
CA VAL A 249 13.12 1.82 -21.10
C VAL A 249 12.92 1.95 -22.62
N ARG A 250 13.34 0.96 -23.41
CA ARG A 250 13.15 0.96 -24.87
C ARG A 250 11.68 1.04 -25.26
N ILE A 251 10.84 0.20 -24.68
CA ILE A 251 9.38 0.21 -24.89
C ILE A 251 8.80 1.58 -24.54
N MET A 252 9.25 2.20 -23.44
CA MET A 252 8.81 3.55 -23.07
C MET A 252 9.19 4.61 -24.11
N MET A 253 10.42 4.55 -24.62
CA MET A 253 10.87 5.49 -25.65
C MET A 253 10.11 5.30 -26.96
N ASP A 254 9.81 4.06 -27.34
CA ASP A 254 9.05 3.76 -28.54
C ASP A 254 7.58 4.18 -28.39
N ASP A 255 6.95 3.95 -27.23
CA ASP A 255 5.61 4.48 -26.91
C ASP A 255 5.58 6.02 -27.04
N ILE A 256 6.60 6.73 -26.56
CA ILE A 256 6.69 8.20 -26.67
C ILE A 256 6.81 8.64 -28.14
N LYS A 257 7.60 7.95 -28.96
CA LYS A 257 7.73 8.27 -30.40
C LYS A 257 6.41 8.05 -31.13
N LEU A 258 5.70 6.96 -30.84
CA LEU A 258 4.39 6.67 -31.42
C LEU A 258 3.36 7.73 -31.02
N LEU A 259 3.39 8.18 -29.77
CA LEU A 259 2.54 9.28 -29.29
C LEU A 259 2.82 10.60 -30.03
N GLN A 260 4.09 10.93 -30.29
CA GLN A 260 4.46 12.09 -31.10
C GLN A 260 3.96 11.99 -32.54
N GLN A 261 3.80 10.77 -33.05
CA GLN A 261 3.23 10.48 -34.37
C GLN A 261 1.68 10.39 -34.35
N HIS A 262 1.03 10.86 -33.28
CA HIS A 262 -0.43 10.80 -33.09
C HIS A 262 -1.00 9.37 -33.06
N GLN A 263 -0.17 8.36 -32.80
CA GLN A 263 -0.59 6.98 -32.57
C GLN A 263 -0.71 6.73 -31.06
N ALA A 264 -1.93 6.89 -30.55
CA ALA A 264 -2.22 6.81 -29.11
C ALA A 264 -2.66 5.42 -28.62
N ASP A 265 -2.80 4.43 -29.51
CA ASP A 265 -3.23 3.06 -29.18
C ASP A 265 -2.06 2.22 -28.63
N THR A 266 -1.30 2.80 -27.71
CA THR A 266 -0.18 2.16 -27.00
C THR A 266 -0.48 2.06 -25.51
N SER A 267 0.31 1.29 -24.76
CA SER A 267 0.13 1.12 -23.32
C SER A 267 0.13 2.46 -22.56
N LEU A 268 1.02 3.37 -22.96
CA LEU A 268 1.13 4.71 -22.40
C LEU A 268 0.03 5.63 -22.94
N GLY A 269 -0.29 5.53 -24.24
CA GLY A 269 -1.30 6.37 -24.86
C GLY A 269 -2.70 6.13 -24.33
N PHE A 270 -3.09 4.88 -24.11
CA PHE A 270 -4.36 4.54 -23.44
C PHE A 270 -4.45 5.15 -22.04
N ARG A 271 -3.37 5.11 -21.24
CA ARG A 271 -3.36 5.75 -19.90
C ARG A 271 -3.59 7.25 -19.97
N ILE A 272 -2.97 7.93 -20.93
CA ILE A 272 -3.18 9.37 -21.16
C ILE A 272 -4.64 9.63 -21.53
N GLN A 273 -5.21 8.85 -22.45
CA GLN A 273 -6.61 8.98 -22.83
C GLN A 273 -7.57 8.70 -21.66
N PHE A 274 -7.25 7.75 -20.78
CA PHE A 274 -8.02 7.49 -19.57
C PHE A 274 -7.98 8.66 -18.60
N HIS A 275 -6.81 9.30 -18.44
CA HIS A 275 -6.65 10.51 -17.61
C HIS A 275 -7.43 11.68 -18.20
N GLN A 276 -7.34 11.90 -19.51
CA GLN A 276 -8.10 12.93 -20.21
C GLN A 276 -9.62 12.71 -20.05
N TYR A 277 -10.07 11.47 -20.12
CA TYR A 277 -11.47 11.15 -19.88
C TYR A 277 -11.88 11.46 -18.44
N ALA A 278 -11.11 11.01 -17.44
CA ALA A 278 -11.37 11.31 -16.03
C ALA A 278 -11.38 12.83 -15.76
N GLN A 279 -10.47 13.57 -16.39
CA GLN A 279 -10.44 15.03 -16.36
C GLN A 279 -11.73 15.62 -16.93
N SER A 280 -12.22 15.13 -18.08
CA SER A 280 -13.45 15.63 -18.68
C SER A 280 -14.68 15.43 -17.78
N LEU A 281 -14.73 14.32 -17.01
CA LEU A 281 -15.79 14.09 -16.02
C LEU A 281 -15.69 15.06 -14.84
N PHE A 282 -14.47 15.31 -14.36
CA PHE A 282 -14.23 16.31 -13.31
C PHE A 282 -14.61 17.72 -13.77
N GLU A 283 -14.26 18.12 -14.99
CA GLU A 283 -14.61 19.44 -15.53
C GLU A 283 -16.12 19.64 -15.67
N LYS A 284 -16.88 18.58 -15.99
CA LYS A 284 -18.34 18.59 -16.00
C LYS A 284 -18.95 18.69 -14.59
N HIS A 285 -18.33 18.05 -13.59
CA HIS A 285 -18.85 17.97 -12.21
C HIS A 285 -17.77 18.28 -11.15
N PRO A 286 -17.25 19.53 -11.09
CA PRO A 286 -16.01 19.83 -10.36
C PRO A 286 -16.12 19.71 -8.84
N LEU A 287 -17.28 20.01 -8.25
CA LEU A 287 -17.42 20.05 -6.80
C LEU A 287 -17.64 18.67 -6.18
N ILE A 288 -18.61 17.91 -6.71
CA ILE A 288 -19.10 16.65 -6.13
C ILE A 288 -18.82 15.42 -7.00
N GLY A 289 -18.27 15.60 -8.21
CA GLY A 289 -18.02 14.50 -9.15
C GLY A 289 -19.29 13.86 -9.70
N VAL A 290 -19.12 12.84 -10.54
CA VAL A 290 -20.22 12.07 -11.14
C VAL A 290 -20.88 11.06 -10.18
N GLY A 291 -20.40 10.98 -8.94
CA GLY A 291 -20.88 10.04 -7.93
C GLY A 291 -20.13 8.71 -7.94
N THR A 292 -20.32 7.94 -6.87
CA THR A 292 -19.61 6.69 -6.59
C THR A 292 -19.88 5.63 -7.65
N GLY A 293 -18.83 5.06 -8.24
CA GLY A 293 -18.94 4.11 -9.36
C GLY A 293 -19.31 4.76 -10.69
N GLY A 294 -19.45 6.10 -10.72
CA GLY A 294 -19.85 6.86 -11.90
C GLY A 294 -18.80 6.87 -13.00
N PHE A 295 -17.51 6.70 -12.69
CA PHE A 295 -16.45 6.67 -13.71
C PHE A 295 -16.64 5.48 -14.67
N GLN A 296 -16.73 4.27 -14.11
CA GLN A 296 -16.90 3.05 -14.89
C GLN A 296 -18.23 3.05 -15.66
N TYR A 297 -19.29 3.56 -15.04
CA TYR A 297 -20.59 3.70 -15.70
C TYR A 297 -20.53 4.65 -16.90
N SER A 298 -19.98 5.85 -16.69
CA SER A 298 -19.87 6.87 -17.74
C SER A 298 -18.99 6.40 -18.89
N PHE A 299 -17.85 5.74 -18.59
CA PHE A 299 -16.97 5.19 -19.62
C PHE A 299 -17.68 4.17 -20.51
N ALA A 300 -18.44 3.24 -19.91
CA ALA A 300 -19.17 2.22 -20.65
C ALA A 300 -20.32 2.81 -21.50
N LYS A 301 -20.96 3.87 -21.00
CA LYS A 301 -22.06 4.58 -21.66
C LYS A 301 -21.56 5.44 -22.83
N GLU A 302 -20.53 6.24 -22.60
CA GLU A 302 -20.02 7.23 -23.57
C GLU A 302 -19.01 6.63 -24.56
N GLN A 303 -18.30 5.56 -24.21
CA GLN A 303 -17.26 4.91 -25.03
C GLN A 303 -16.27 5.92 -25.65
N PRO A 304 -15.60 6.73 -24.83
CA PRO A 304 -14.72 7.81 -25.30
C PRO A 304 -13.50 7.30 -26.09
N ILE A 305 -13.14 6.03 -25.92
CA ILE A 305 -11.97 5.40 -26.53
C ILE A 305 -12.40 4.09 -27.20
N PRO A 306 -12.88 4.15 -28.46
CA PRO A 306 -13.39 2.96 -29.16
C PRO A 306 -12.35 1.83 -29.28
N ALA A 307 -11.07 2.16 -29.45
CA ALA A 307 -9.97 1.20 -29.59
C ALA A 307 -9.75 0.32 -28.35
N TRP A 308 -10.11 0.81 -27.16
CA TRP A 308 -10.04 0.04 -25.91
C TRP A 308 -11.27 -0.84 -25.68
N GLY A 309 -12.43 -0.39 -26.18
CA GLY A 309 -13.73 -1.01 -25.96
C GLY A 309 -14.47 -0.45 -24.75
N LYS A 310 -15.54 -1.14 -24.32
CA LYS A 310 -16.54 -0.59 -23.39
C LYS A 310 -16.18 -0.72 -21.91
N LYS A 311 -15.13 -1.49 -21.57
CA LYS A 311 -14.85 -1.88 -20.20
C LYS A 311 -13.54 -1.27 -19.71
N LEU A 312 -13.66 -0.24 -18.88
CA LEU A 312 -12.58 0.32 -18.10
C LEU A 312 -13.08 0.51 -16.67
N ASN A 313 -12.40 -0.11 -15.71
CA ASN A 313 -12.82 -0.05 -14.30
C ASN A 313 -12.29 1.20 -13.58
N GLU A 314 -11.20 1.78 -14.08
CA GLU A 314 -10.43 2.81 -13.40
C GLU A 314 -9.48 3.53 -14.38
N PRO A 315 -9.14 4.81 -14.14
CA PRO A 315 -8.38 5.62 -15.10
C PRO A 315 -6.86 5.40 -15.06
N HIS A 316 -6.35 4.44 -14.30
CA HIS A 316 -4.93 4.29 -13.96
C HIS A 316 -4.36 5.52 -13.26
N GLY A 317 -5.05 5.97 -12.20
CA GLY A 317 -4.62 7.11 -11.39
C GLY A 317 -5.59 7.38 -10.27
N GLN A 318 -5.16 7.20 -9.02
CA GLN A 318 -6.00 7.35 -7.85
C GLN A 318 -6.58 8.77 -7.72
N TYR A 319 -5.77 9.78 -8.03
CA TYR A 319 -6.20 11.18 -7.96
C TYR A 319 -7.26 11.49 -9.02
N TRP A 320 -7.06 11.01 -10.24
CA TRP A 320 -8.04 11.17 -11.32
C TRP A 320 -9.35 10.47 -11.03
N LEU A 321 -9.31 9.24 -10.51
CA LEU A 321 -10.53 8.55 -10.11
C LEU A 321 -11.28 9.31 -9.01
N THR A 322 -10.55 9.80 -8.01
CA THR A 322 -11.13 10.54 -6.89
C THR A 322 -11.77 11.84 -7.37
N LEU A 323 -11.11 12.60 -8.25
CA LEU A 323 -11.65 13.82 -8.85
C LEU A 323 -12.88 13.55 -9.72
N ALA A 324 -12.82 12.51 -10.57
CA ALA A 324 -13.94 12.17 -11.45
C ALA A 324 -15.18 11.75 -10.65
N GLU A 325 -15.05 10.82 -9.70
CA GLU A 325 -16.20 10.27 -8.97
C GLU A 325 -16.68 11.16 -7.82
N LEU A 326 -15.76 11.80 -7.10
CA LEU A 326 -16.06 12.48 -5.81
C LEU A 326 -15.80 13.99 -5.85
N GLY A 327 -15.28 14.53 -6.96
CA GLY A 327 -15.01 15.95 -7.15
C GLY A 327 -13.91 16.50 -6.24
N SER A 328 -13.82 17.83 -6.16
CA SER A 328 -12.86 18.54 -5.33
C SER A 328 -13.06 18.25 -3.84
N ILE A 329 -14.32 18.05 -3.40
CA ILE A 329 -14.62 17.72 -1.99
C ILE A 329 -14.03 16.37 -1.63
N GLY A 330 -14.26 15.34 -2.45
CA GLY A 330 -13.67 14.02 -2.23
C GLY A 330 -12.15 14.04 -2.27
N MET A 331 -11.57 14.81 -3.19
CA MET A 331 -10.11 14.96 -3.28
C MET A 331 -9.52 15.63 -2.03
N VAL A 332 -10.17 16.69 -1.52
CA VAL A 332 -9.76 17.32 -0.25
C VAL A 332 -9.86 16.34 0.91
N LEU A 333 -10.93 15.55 1.00
CA LEU A 333 -11.08 14.52 2.05
C LEU A 333 -10.02 13.42 1.92
N PHE A 334 -9.68 12.99 0.70
CA PHE A 334 -8.63 12.01 0.44
C PHE A 334 -7.25 12.54 0.84
N LEU A 335 -6.89 13.74 0.39
CA LEU A 335 -5.62 14.39 0.77
C LEU A 335 -5.58 14.70 2.26
N PHE A 336 -6.70 15.09 2.86
CA PHE A 336 -6.80 15.30 4.31
C PHE A 336 -6.50 14.00 5.04
N PHE A 337 -7.15 12.89 4.67
CA PHE A 337 -6.86 11.57 5.24
C PHE A 337 -5.38 11.22 5.14
N ILE A 338 -4.79 11.26 3.93
CA ILE A 338 -3.35 10.98 3.74
C ILE A 338 -2.47 11.94 4.56
N GLY A 339 -2.83 13.23 4.60
CA GLY A 339 -2.16 14.26 5.39
C GLY A 339 -2.17 13.96 6.89
N THR A 340 -3.28 13.47 7.44
CA THR A 340 -3.32 13.04 8.85
C THR A 340 -2.37 11.88 9.13
N LEU A 341 -2.19 10.95 8.17
CA LEU A 341 -1.24 9.85 8.32
C LEU A 341 0.20 10.38 8.35
N PHE A 342 0.55 11.31 7.46
CA PHE A 342 1.86 11.96 7.45
C PHE A 342 2.14 12.73 8.75
N VAL A 343 1.21 13.58 9.19
CA VAL A 343 1.36 14.35 10.43
C VAL A 343 1.52 13.40 11.63
N THR A 344 0.77 12.30 11.65
CA THR A 344 0.88 11.30 12.71
C THR A 344 2.21 10.56 12.65
N ALA A 345 2.78 10.31 11.47
CA ALA A 345 4.09 9.68 11.32
C ALA A 345 5.22 10.46 12.03
N PHE A 346 5.13 11.79 12.09
CA PHE A 346 6.11 12.61 12.81
C PHE A 346 6.02 12.52 14.33
N LYS A 347 4.92 11.99 14.88
CA LYS A 347 4.76 11.71 16.32
C LYS A 347 5.35 10.35 16.73
N LEU A 348 5.65 9.48 15.76
CA LEU A 348 6.23 8.16 16.00
C LEU A 348 7.74 8.27 16.25
N LYS A 349 8.27 7.39 17.10
CA LYS A 349 9.70 7.25 17.36
C LYS A 349 10.27 6.08 16.56
N GLU A 350 9.74 4.87 16.78
CA GLU A 350 10.31 3.64 16.20
C GLU A 350 9.74 3.31 14.82
N MET A 351 8.42 3.45 14.66
CA MET A 351 7.71 3.05 13.44
C MET A 351 7.67 4.15 12.38
N LYS A 352 8.16 5.36 12.70
CA LYS A 352 8.25 6.50 11.79
C LYS A 352 8.81 6.18 10.39
N PRO A 353 10.00 5.57 10.24
CA PRO A 353 10.56 5.32 8.91
C PRO A 353 9.69 4.35 8.10
N ILE A 354 9.12 3.33 8.76
CA ILE A 354 8.23 2.34 8.13
C ILE A 354 6.99 3.04 7.55
N LEU A 355 6.32 3.89 8.34
CA LEU A 355 5.14 4.62 7.88
C LEU A 355 5.48 5.61 6.77
N LEU A 356 6.58 6.36 6.90
CA LEU A 356 6.98 7.33 5.87
C LEU A 356 7.28 6.65 4.53
N GLY A 357 7.98 5.51 4.53
CA GLY A 357 8.24 4.78 3.28
C GLY A 357 6.96 4.28 2.62
N LEU A 358 6.03 3.71 3.40
CA LEU A 358 4.72 3.31 2.90
C LEU A 358 3.93 4.48 2.31
N LEU A 359 3.85 5.61 3.00
CA LEU A 359 3.07 6.76 2.55
C LEU A 359 3.68 7.42 1.30
N VAL A 360 5.00 7.57 1.27
CA VAL A 360 5.70 8.15 0.11
C VAL A 360 5.55 7.25 -1.11
N SER A 361 5.79 5.94 -0.98
CA SER A 361 5.63 5.01 -2.11
C SER A 361 4.17 4.94 -2.58
N PHE A 362 3.22 4.95 -1.65
CA PHE A 362 1.79 4.99 -1.97
C PHE A 362 1.42 6.28 -2.74
N CYS A 363 1.90 7.44 -2.33
CA CYS A 363 1.61 8.71 -3.03
C CYS A 363 2.22 8.74 -4.44
N VAL A 364 3.47 8.29 -4.59
CA VAL A 364 4.13 8.22 -5.91
C VAL A 364 3.36 7.28 -6.84
N LEU A 365 2.99 6.11 -6.35
CA LEU A 365 2.27 5.11 -7.13
C LEU A 365 0.83 5.52 -7.47
N SER A 366 0.20 6.34 -6.62
CA SER A 366 -1.16 6.87 -6.83
C SER A 366 -1.31 7.76 -8.08
N PHE A 367 -0.21 8.27 -8.65
CA PHE A 367 -0.23 8.98 -9.93
C PHE A 367 -0.38 8.03 -11.13
N SER A 368 0.19 6.83 -11.06
CA SER A 368 0.22 5.86 -12.17
C SER A 368 -0.93 4.86 -12.12
N ASP A 369 -1.45 4.56 -10.94
CA ASP A 369 -2.41 3.49 -10.75
C ASP A 369 -3.40 3.79 -9.61
N THR A 370 -4.58 3.18 -9.67
CA THR A 370 -5.66 3.36 -8.69
C THR A 370 -5.46 2.43 -7.48
N ILE A 371 -4.30 2.56 -6.83
CA ILE A 371 -3.81 1.58 -5.86
C ILE A 371 -4.57 1.54 -4.55
N PHE A 372 -5.26 2.63 -4.18
CA PHE A 372 -6.12 2.59 -3.01
C PHE A 372 -7.23 1.56 -3.26
N CYS A 373 -7.77 1.52 -4.47
CA CYS A 373 -8.84 0.61 -4.88
C CYS A 373 -8.36 -0.83 -5.11
N TYR A 374 -7.06 -1.08 -5.22
CA TYR A 374 -6.53 -2.44 -5.27
C TYR A 374 -6.64 -3.10 -3.90
N SER A 375 -7.24 -4.29 -3.85
CA SER A 375 -7.51 -5.01 -2.60
C SER A 375 -6.23 -5.25 -1.80
N THR A 376 -5.13 -5.59 -2.45
CA THR A 376 -3.86 -5.88 -1.75
C THR A 376 -3.21 -4.62 -1.19
N ILE A 377 -2.88 -3.65 -2.05
CA ILE A 377 -2.13 -2.43 -1.66
C ILE A 377 -2.93 -1.58 -0.69
N GLY A 378 -4.23 -1.41 -0.94
CA GLY A 378 -5.11 -0.66 -0.05
C GLY A 378 -5.16 -1.26 1.36
N TYR A 379 -5.21 -2.59 1.51
CA TYR A 379 -5.17 -3.22 2.83
C TYR A 379 -3.79 -3.17 3.48
N LEU A 380 -2.69 -3.22 2.71
CA LEU A 380 -1.34 -2.99 3.25
C LEU A 380 -1.22 -1.56 3.82
N LEU A 381 -1.78 -0.55 3.14
CA LEU A 381 -1.82 0.82 3.66
C LEU A 381 -2.50 0.87 5.02
N ILE A 382 -3.70 0.27 5.14
CA ILE A 382 -4.47 0.25 6.39
C ILE A 382 -3.75 -0.54 7.48
N LEU A 383 -3.26 -1.75 7.18
CA LEU A 383 -2.62 -2.63 8.15
C LEU A 383 -1.33 -2.03 8.70
N PHE A 384 -0.45 -1.51 7.84
CA PHE A 384 0.82 -0.93 8.30
C PHE A 384 0.63 0.44 8.94
N SER A 385 -0.36 1.23 8.53
CA SER A 385 -0.72 2.46 9.26
C SER A 385 -1.22 2.11 10.67
N ALA A 386 -2.10 1.12 10.80
CA ALA A 386 -2.55 0.59 12.08
C ALA A 386 -1.38 0.08 12.94
N LEU A 387 -0.46 -0.68 12.34
CA LEU A 387 0.76 -1.17 12.99
C LEU A 387 1.59 -0.04 13.58
N CYS A 388 1.79 1.03 12.80
CA CYS A 388 2.55 2.19 13.22
C CYS A 388 1.83 2.97 14.32
N PHE A 389 0.52 3.17 14.21
CA PHE A 389 -0.27 3.89 15.22
C PHE A 389 -0.46 3.14 16.53
N GLY A 390 -0.29 1.81 16.52
CA GLY A 390 -0.15 1.01 17.74
C GLY A 390 0.90 1.55 18.71
N GLU A 391 1.97 2.21 18.21
CA GLU A 391 2.98 2.89 19.04
C GLU A 391 2.41 4.02 19.90
N LEU A 392 1.46 4.80 19.35
CA LEU A 392 0.86 5.91 20.08
C LEU A 392 -0.15 5.43 21.12
N ILE A 393 -0.80 4.29 20.84
CA ILE A 393 -1.72 3.67 21.79
C ILE A 393 -0.93 3.01 22.93
N GLU A 394 0.22 2.41 22.64
CA GLU A 394 1.19 1.93 23.63
C GLU A 394 1.63 3.05 24.59
N GLN A 395 2.10 4.17 24.05
CA GLN A 395 2.51 5.34 24.86
C GLN A 395 1.35 5.89 25.72
N HIS A 396 0.13 5.87 25.18
CA HIS A 396 -1.06 6.25 25.93
C HIS A 396 -1.37 5.27 27.07
N GLN A 397 -1.24 3.95 26.83
CA GLN A 397 -1.39 2.93 27.86
C GLN A 397 -0.37 3.14 28.99
N GLU A 398 0.92 3.33 28.66
CA GLU A 398 1.97 3.58 29.66
C GLU A 398 1.66 4.81 30.53
N THR A 399 1.15 5.88 29.91
CA THR A 399 0.74 7.11 30.62
C THR A 399 -0.43 6.87 31.57
N ILE A 400 -1.42 6.06 31.18
CA ILE A 400 -2.56 5.71 32.05
C ILE A 400 -2.10 4.91 33.25
N VAL A 401 -1.23 3.92 33.04
CA VAL A 401 -0.69 3.06 34.11
C VAL A 401 0.10 3.90 35.11
N GLN A 402 1.00 4.77 34.65
CA GLN A 402 1.77 5.68 35.51
C GLN A 402 0.88 6.59 36.36
N LYS A 403 -0.26 7.06 35.82
CA LYS A 403 -1.22 7.89 36.56
C LYS A 403 -2.07 7.11 37.56
N ALA A 404 -2.18 5.80 37.41
CA ALA A 404 -2.93 4.94 38.33
C ALA A 404 -2.06 4.43 39.50
N GLU A 405 -0.72 4.49 39.33
CA GLU A 405 0.26 4.15 40.36
C GLU A 405 0.63 5.33 41.28
N LEU A 406 0.30 6.56 40.87
CA LEU A 406 0.38 7.81 41.65
C LEU A 406 -0.95 8.06 42.37
#